data_AF-A0A843KX44-F1
#
_entry.id   AF-A0A843KX44-F1
#
_cell.length_a   1.000
_cell.length_b   1.000
_cell.length_c   1.000
_cell.angle_alpha   90.00
_cell.angle_beta   90.00
_cell.angle_gamma   90.00
#
_symmetry.space_group_name_H-M   'P 1'
#
loop_
_entity.id
_entity.type
_entity.pdbx_description
1 polymer ?
#
loop_
_entity_poly.entity_id
_entity_poly.type
_entity_poly.pdbx_seq_one_letter_code
_entity_poly.pdbx_strand_id
1 'polypeptide(L)'
;MDNRTYAIWHFELYPDLKHAKAQDDKDLSTMRPGLTNRTEVRGYLSKNHGGLIVNPEEDPVAGYYVTVAANLVGLRDLTDEETDEVYEKYGDYMALLYISSESSAPDLVGVFQPLSWKEEYPRTSTTPVSFRIPTPLLEDFKAACSSYNISQAAVVTNAMWDHAIGWRIESITMSPNILLGNGEEWKPDYSIPYVRIDAGDGC
;
A
#
# COMPACT_ATOMS: atom_id res chain seq x y z
N MET A 1 -20.57 -15.00 -11.35
CA MET A 1 -20.27 -13.73 -10.67
C MET A 1 -19.05 -13.99 -9.82
N ASP A 2 -17.94 -13.41 -10.21
CA ASP A 2 -16.68 -13.56 -9.50
C ASP A 2 -16.80 -12.84 -8.15
N ASN A 3 -16.52 -13.54 -7.04
CA ASN A 3 -16.79 -13.06 -5.68
C ASN A 3 -15.72 -12.05 -5.22
N ARG A 4 -15.30 -11.15 -6.12
CA ARG A 4 -14.19 -10.23 -5.92
C ARG A 4 -14.64 -9.05 -5.07
N THR A 5 -13.87 -8.74 -4.03
CA THR A 5 -14.17 -7.65 -3.11
C THR A 5 -13.81 -6.31 -3.73
N TYR A 6 -14.80 -5.43 -3.86
CA TYR A 6 -14.56 -4.05 -4.28
C TYR A 6 -13.97 -3.24 -3.12
N ALA A 7 -12.91 -2.49 -3.39
CA ALA A 7 -12.22 -1.64 -2.43
C ALA A 7 -11.79 -0.31 -3.06
N ILE A 8 -11.58 0.67 -2.19
CA ILE A 8 -11.07 1.99 -2.52
C ILE A 8 -9.79 2.17 -1.69
N TRP A 9 -8.69 2.51 -2.34
CA TRP A 9 -7.45 2.85 -1.65
C TRP A 9 -7.15 4.33 -1.76
N HIS A 10 -6.65 4.91 -0.67
CA HIS A 10 -6.14 6.26 -0.61
C HIS A 10 -4.67 6.24 -0.23
N PHE A 11 -3.88 7.06 -0.93
CA PHE A 11 -2.45 7.18 -0.71
C PHE A 11 -2.00 8.64 -0.65
N GLU A 12 -0.93 8.87 0.12
CA GLU A 12 -0.12 10.08 0.00
C GLU A 12 1.10 9.75 -0.87
N LEU A 13 1.01 10.04 -2.17
CA LEU A 13 2.03 9.65 -3.14
C LEU A 13 3.04 10.77 -3.36
N TYR A 14 4.31 10.37 -3.37
CA TYR A 14 5.48 11.18 -3.69
C TYR A 14 6.07 10.71 -5.03
N PRO A 15 6.79 11.59 -5.75
CA PRO A 15 7.37 11.25 -7.04
C PRO A 15 8.59 10.33 -6.93
N ASP A 16 9.30 10.36 -5.80
CA ASP A 16 10.52 9.60 -5.55
C ASP A 16 10.71 9.31 -4.05
N LEU A 17 11.67 8.44 -3.75
CA LEU A 17 11.95 7.96 -2.39
C LEU A 17 12.49 9.06 -1.47
N LYS A 18 13.28 10.00 -1.99
CA LYS A 18 13.84 11.11 -1.20
C LYS A 18 12.73 12.03 -0.69
N HIS A 19 11.74 12.35 -1.51
CA HIS A 19 10.60 13.16 -1.09
C HIS A 19 9.73 12.42 -0.06
N ALA A 20 9.48 11.13 -0.27
CA ALA A 20 8.75 10.32 0.70
C ALA A 20 9.48 10.25 2.05
N LYS A 21 10.80 10.05 2.03
CA LYS A 21 11.64 10.00 3.23
C LYS A 21 11.73 11.34 3.95
N ALA A 22 11.89 12.43 3.21
CA ALA A 22 11.95 13.76 3.79
C ALA A 22 10.64 14.16 4.51
N GLN A 23 9.52 13.52 4.20
CA GLN A 23 8.28 13.68 4.95
C GLN A 23 8.28 12.89 6.26
N ASP A 24 8.83 11.68 6.27
CA ASP A 24 8.97 10.85 7.49
C ASP A 24 9.81 11.54 8.54
N ASP A 25 10.95 12.07 8.10
CA ASP A 25 11.98 12.64 8.96
C ASP A 25 11.53 14.01 9.54
N LYS A 26 10.41 14.58 9.06
CA LYS A 26 9.87 15.86 9.55
C LYS A 26 8.84 15.65 10.66
N ASP A 27 9.14 16.23 11.82
CA ASP A 27 8.16 16.44 12.89
C ASP A 27 6.91 17.16 12.33
N LEU A 28 5.75 16.56 12.62
CA LEU A 28 4.39 16.70 12.07
C LEU A 28 3.77 18.10 11.85
N SER A 29 4.53 19.20 11.76
CA SER A 29 3.99 20.55 11.58
C SER A 29 4.08 21.07 10.13
N THR A 30 3.01 20.78 9.38
CA THR A 30 2.38 21.67 8.37
C THR A 30 2.95 21.87 6.97
N MET A 31 4.06 21.25 6.55
CA MET A 31 4.47 21.28 5.12
C MET A 31 4.67 19.88 4.56
N ARG A 32 3.91 19.54 3.50
CA ARG A 32 4.06 18.31 2.67
C ARG A 32 4.71 18.65 1.32
N PRO A 33 5.98 19.05 1.27
CA PRO A 33 6.65 19.37 0.01
C PRO A 33 6.81 18.10 -0.84
N GLY A 34 6.50 18.19 -2.13
CA GLY A 34 6.66 17.07 -3.07
C GLY A 34 5.53 16.04 -3.04
N LEU A 35 4.39 16.30 -2.38
CA LEU A 35 3.20 15.48 -2.56
C LEU A 35 2.67 15.67 -3.99
N THR A 36 2.82 14.65 -4.85
CA THR A 36 2.35 14.72 -6.24
C THR A 36 0.83 14.74 -6.29
N ASN A 37 0.18 13.86 -5.50
CA ASN A 37 -1.27 13.78 -5.44
C ASN A 37 -1.75 13.05 -4.18
N ARG A 38 -2.98 13.37 -3.72
CA ARG A 38 -3.76 12.46 -2.88
C ARG A 38 -4.55 11.57 -3.83
N THR A 39 -4.01 10.40 -4.12
CA THR A 39 -4.61 9.52 -5.11
C THR A 39 -5.63 8.62 -4.44
N GLU A 40 -6.82 8.60 -5.00
CA GLU A 40 -7.83 7.59 -4.75
C GLU A 40 -7.86 6.64 -5.95
N VAL A 41 -7.64 5.36 -5.70
CA VAL A 41 -7.80 4.31 -6.71
C VAL A 41 -8.91 3.37 -6.27
N ARG A 42 -9.68 2.88 -7.25
CA ARG A 42 -10.84 2.03 -7.01
C ARG A 42 -10.79 0.81 -7.90
N GLY A 43 -11.20 -0.33 -7.37
CA GLY A 43 -11.27 -1.55 -8.15
C GLY A 43 -11.60 -2.75 -7.30
N TYR A 44 -11.33 -3.93 -7.85
CA TYR A 44 -11.56 -5.21 -7.23
C TYR A 44 -10.24 -5.81 -6.75
N LEU A 45 -10.17 -6.22 -5.49
CA LEU A 45 -8.97 -6.80 -4.92
C LEU A 45 -8.48 -8.00 -5.74
N SER A 46 -7.17 -8.03 -6.02
CA SER A 46 -6.48 -9.20 -6.53
C SER A 46 -6.50 -10.34 -5.49
N LYS A 47 -6.19 -11.57 -5.92
CA LYS A 47 -6.23 -12.75 -5.04
C LYS A 47 -5.27 -12.67 -3.84
N ASN A 48 -4.11 -12.04 -4.03
CA ASN A 48 -3.13 -11.81 -2.96
C ASN A 48 -3.37 -10.47 -2.22
N HIS A 49 -4.44 -9.75 -2.57
CA HIS A 49 -4.78 -8.42 -2.08
C HIS A 49 -3.70 -7.34 -2.30
N GLY A 50 -2.69 -7.62 -3.11
CA GLY A 50 -1.61 -6.69 -3.48
C GLY A 50 -1.96 -5.76 -4.64
N GLY A 51 -3.16 -5.85 -5.22
CA GLY A 51 -3.62 -4.93 -6.26
C GLY A 51 -5.13 -4.73 -6.31
N LEU A 52 -5.55 -3.70 -7.04
CA LEU A 52 -6.92 -3.40 -7.44
C LEU A 52 -7.05 -3.46 -8.95
N ILE A 53 -7.81 -4.44 -9.42
CA ILE A 53 -8.13 -4.65 -10.83
C ILE A 53 -9.29 -3.70 -11.17
N VAL A 54 -9.15 -2.87 -12.20
CA VAL A 54 -10.13 -1.81 -12.53
C VAL A 54 -11.42 -2.43 -13.07
N ASN A 55 -11.31 -3.27 -14.09
CA ASN A 55 -12.45 -3.97 -14.68
C ASN A 55 -12.12 -5.44 -15.01
N PRO A 56 -12.27 -6.35 -14.03
CA PRO A 56 -12.02 -7.78 -14.18
C PRO A 56 -12.62 -8.49 -15.40
N GLU A 57 -13.77 -8.01 -15.87
CA GLU A 57 -14.52 -8.66 -16.96
C GLU A 57 -13.99 -8.27 -18.34
N GLU A 58 -13.44 -7.07 -18.47
CA GLU A 58 -12.86 -6.56 -19.72
C GLU A 58 -11.35 -6.82 -19.80
N ASP A 59 -10.63 -6.52 -18.72
CA ASP A 59 -9.19 -6.71 -18.62
C ASP A 59 -8.84 -7.23 -17.21
N PRO A 60 -8.54 -8.54 -17.08
CA PRO A 60 -8.21 -9.13 -15.79
C PRO A 60 -6.81 -8.72 -15.28
N VAL A 61 -6.01 -8.00 -16.06
CA VAL A 61 -4.67 -7.53 -15.71
C VAL A 61 -4.64 -6.03 -15.41
N ALA A 62 -5.45 -5.22 -16.09
CA ALA A 62 -5.43 -3.77 -15.90
C ALA A 62 -5.79 -3.37 -14.46
N GLY A 63 -4.85 -2.74 -13.78
CA GLY A 63 -4.99 -2.50 -12.35
C GLY A 63 -3.86 -1.69 -11.73
N TYR A 64 -4.10 -1.34 -10.48
CA TYR A 64 -3.12 -0.72 -9.60
C TYR A 64 -2.53 -1.76 -8.67
N TYR A 65 -1.21 -1.83 -8.57
CA TYR A 65 -0.50 -2.86 -7.81
C TYR A 65 0.55 -2.24 -6.90
N VAL A 66 0.74 -2.85 -5.74
CA VAL A 66 1.70 -2.39 -4.72
C VAL A 66 2.85 -3.38 -4.62
N THR A 67 4.07 -2.84 -4.52
CA THR A 67 5.29 -3.61 -4.20
C THR A 67 6.27 -2.74 -3.42
N VAL A 68 7.34 -3.34 -2.89
CA VAL A 68 8.41 -2.63 -2.20
C VAL A 68 9.16 -1.74 -3.18
N ALA A 69 9.28 -0.45 -2.86
CA ALA A 69 9.88 0.54 -3.76
C ALA A 69 11.38 0.32 -4.00
N ALA A 70 12.12 -0.16 -2.99
CA ALA A 70 13.55 -0.46 -3.12
C ALA A 70 13.84 -1.47 -4.25
N ASN A 71 12.97 -2.45 -4.46
CA ASN A 71 13.09 -3.46 -5.53
C ASN A 71 13.01 -2.85 -6.94
N LEU A 72 12.53 -1.61 -7.05
CA LEU A 72 12.27 -0.92 -8.31
C LEU A 72 13.32 0.16 -8.64
N VAL A 73 14.35 0.33 -7.80
CA VAL A 73 15.39 1.35 -7.97
C VAL A 73 16.39 1.00 -9.08
N GLY A 74 16.38 -0.24 -9.59
CA GLY A 74 17.33 -0.71 -10.60
C GLY A 74 18.63 -1.22 -9.98
N LEU A 75 18.52 -2.15 -9.03
CA LEU A 75 19.63 -2.60 -8.17
C LEU A 75 20.69 -3.46 -8.88
N ARG A 76 20.50 -3.83 -10.15
CA ARG A 76 21.36 -4.81 -10.84
C ARG A 76 22.84 -4.40 -10.90
N ASP A 77 23.10 -3.11 -11.05
CA ASP A 77 24.46 -2.59 -11.23
C ASP A 77 25.10 -2.13 -9.91
N LEU A 78 24.41 -2.29 -8.78
CA LEU A 78 24.90 -1.95 -7.45
C LEU A 78 25.70 -3.11 -6.84
N THR A 79 26.67 -2.78 -6.02
CA THR A 79 27.34 -3.74 -5.12
C THR A 79 26.40 -4.19 -4.00
N ASP A 80 26.74 -5.29 -3.31
CA ASP A 80 25.97 -5.77 -2.15
C ASP A 80 25.86 -4.70 -1.05
N GLU A 81 26.95 -3.97 -0.79
CA GLU A 81 27.00 -2.90 0.23
C GLU A 81 26.09 -1.72 -0.15
N GLU A 82 26.11 -1.30 -1.42
CA GLU A 82 25.20 -0.26 -1.94
C GLU A 82 23.74 -0.70 -1.92
N THR A 83 23.48 -1.99 -2.17
CA THR A 83 22.15 -2.58 -2.11
C THR A 83 21.62 -2.55 -0.68
N ASP A 84 22.42 -2.99 0.29
CA ASP A 84 22.08 -2.96 1.71
C ASP A 84 21.77 -1.53 2.18
N GLU A 85 22.56 -0.54 1.76
CA GLU A 85 22.29 0.87 2.07
C GLU A 85 20.94 1.36 1.52
N VAL A 86 20.54 0.92 0.32
CA VAL A 86 19.25 1.28 -0.27
C VAL A 86 18.11 0.66 0.53
N TYR A 87 18.21 -0.62 0.90
CA TYR A 87 17.18 -1.28 1.72
C TYR A 87 17.12 -0.73 3.14
N GLU A 88 18.25 -0.37 3.76
CA GLU A 88 18.27 0.26 5.09
C GLU A 88 17.53 1.62 5.06
N LYS A 89 17.73 2.41 4.00
CA LYS A 89 17.14 3.75 3.89
C LYS A 89 15.70 3.74 3.39
N TYR A 90 15.35 2.80 2.50
CA TYR A 90 14.13 2.86 1.70
C TYR A 90 13.33 1.55 1.66
N GLY A 91 13.76 0.48 2.34
CA GLY A 91 13.13 -0.84 2.31
C GLY A 91 11.70 -0.86 2.83
N ASP A 92 11.34 0.10 3.68
CA ASP A 92 9.99 0.23 4.23
C ASP A 92 9.02 1.01 3.33
N TYR A 93 9.51 1.62 2.24
CA TYR A 93 8.67 2.39 1.33
C TYR A 93 8.06 1.48 0.26
N MET A 94 6.83 1.82 -0.14
CA MET A 94 6.06 1.09 -1.14
C MET A 94 5.92 1.91 -2.42
N ALA A 95 5.78 1.24 -3.55
CA ALA A 95 5.49 1.82 -4.84
C ALA A 95 4.11 1.39 -5.32
N LEU A 96 3.36 2.35 -5.86
CA LEU A 96 2.11 2.10 -6.57
C LEU A 96 2.38 2.11 -8.07
N LEU A 97 2.11 0.99 -8.72
CA LEU A 97 2.26 0.81 -10.16
C LEU A 97 0.88 0.70 -10.81
N TYR A 98 0.76 1.21 -12.03
CA TYR A 98 -0.33 0.86 -12.93
C TYR A 98 0.19 -0.14 -13.96
N ILE A 99 -0.50 -1.26 -14.10
CA ILE A 99 -0.20 -2.30 -15.10
C ILE A 99 -1.40 -2.39 -16.04
N SER A 100 -1.13 -2.50 -17.33
CA SER A 100 -2.13 -2.68 -18.39
C SER A 100 -1.72 -3.86 -19.26
N SER A 101 -2.70 -4.62 -19.76
CA SER A 101 -2.46 -5.70 -20.73
C SER A 101 -1.85 -5.21 -22.05
N GLU A 102 -2.01 -3.91 -22.36
CA GLU A 102 -1.53 -3.28 -23.59
C GLU A 102 -0.09 -2.74 -23.48
N SER A 103 0.46 -2.66 -22.27
CA SER A 103 1.81 -2.17 -22.03
C SER A 103 2.77 -3.30 -21.67
N SER A 104 3.98 -3.25 -22.21
CA SER A 104 5.05 -4.19 -21.87
C SER A 104 5.73 -3.87 -20.53
N ALA A 105 5.49 -2.70 -19.96
CA ALA A 105 6.10 -2.24 -18.71
C ALA A 105 5.07 -1.55 -17.81
N PRO A 106 5.19 -1.66 -16.48
CA PRO A 106 4.36 -0.91 -15.55
C PRO A 106 4.66 0.59 -15.61
N ASP A 107 3.64 1.40 -15.35
CA ASP A 107 3.78 2.82 -15.11
C ASP A 107 3.90 3.08 -13.60
N LEU A 108 4.93 3.82 -13.17
CA LEU A 108 5.01 4.28 -11.79
C LEU A 108 3.98 5.39 -11.55
N VAL A 109 3.05 5.16 -10.63
CA VAL A 109 2.10 6.18 -10.17
C VAL A 109 2.71 7.04 -9.07
N GLY A 110 3.50 6.43 -8.18
CA GLY A 110 4.26 7.12 -7.14
C GLY A 110 4.72 6.17 -6.04
N VAL A 111 5.46 6.72 -5.08
CA VAL A 111 5.91 6.01 -3.88
C VAL A 111 5.23 6.56 -2.64
N PHE A 112 5.06 5.73 -1.62
CA PHE A 112 4.37 6.09 -0.39
C PHE A 112 4.93 5.35 0.81
N GLN A 113 4.69 5.92 1.98
CA GLN A 113 4.87 5.23 3.23
C GLN A 113 3.68 4.30 3.50
N PRO A 114 3.89 3.05 3.92
CA PRO A 114 2.80 2.11 4.16
C PRO A 114 1.73 2.65 5.12
N LEU A 115 2.11 3.40 6.15
CA LEU A 115 1.19 4.00 7.13
C LEU A 115 0.23 5.04 6.52
N SER A 116 0.54 5.58 5.34
CA SER A 116 -0.33 6.51 4.62
C SER A 116 -1.42 5.80 3.80
N TRP A 117 -1.30 4.48 3.59
CA TRP A 117 -2.27 3.70 2.85
C TRP A 117 -3.53 3.48 3.68
N LYS A 118 -4.65 3.99 3.19
CA LYS A 118 -5.97 3.73 3.74
C LYS A 118 -6.78 2.87 2.78
N GLU A 119 -7.48 1.90 3.33
CA GLU A 119 -8.37 1.02 2.58
C GLU A 119 -9.81 1.16 3.09
N GLU A 120 -10.72 1.46 2.17
CA GLU A 120 -12.13 1.59 2.42
C GLU A 120 -12.93 0.55 1.63
N TYR A 121 -13.95 0.02 2.29
CA TYR A 121 -14.93 -0.87 1.68
C TYR A 121 -16.31 -0.18 1.67
N PRO A 122 -17.14 -0.42 0.65
CA PRO A 122 -18.52 0.06 0.67
C PRO A 122 -19.25 -0.38 1.94
N ARG A 123 -19.97 0.53 2.59
CA ARG A 123 -20.71 0.25 3.85
C ARG A 123 -21.72 -0.88 3.72
N THR A 124 -22.18 -1.18 2.51
CA THR A 124 -23.05 -2.32 2.20
C THR A 124 -22.38 -3.67 2.40
N SER A 125 -21.06 -3.70 2.62
CA SER A 125 -20.23 -4.90 2.75
C SER A 125 -19.89 -5.26 4.21
N THR A 126 -20.67 -4.81 5.19
CA THR A 126 -20.42 -5.14 6.60
C THR A 126 -21.25 -6.34 7.06
N THR A 127 -20.61 -7.27 7.77
CA THR A 127 -21.27 -8.42 8.40
C THR A 127 -21.17 -8.32 9.93
N PRO A 128 -22.28 -8.48 10.67
CA PRO A 128 -22.23 -8.55 12.13
C PRO A 128 -21.36 -9.72 12.60
N VAL A 129 -20.49 -9.48 13.58
CA VAL A 129 -19.62 -10.49 14.17
C VAL A 129 -19.64 -10.41 15.70
N SER A 130 -19.54 -11.56 16.35
CA SER A 130 -19.43 -11.67 17.81
C SER A 130 -18.01 -12.05 18.21
N PHE A 131 -17.46 -11.34 19.20
CA PHE A 131 -16.12 -11.57 19.74
C PHE A 131 -16.18 -11.73 21.26
N ARG A 132 -15.14 -12.35 21.84
CA ARG A 132 -15.00 -12.51 23.29
C ARG A 132 -13.96 -11.52 23.81
N ILE A 133 -14.32 -10.74 24.83
CA ILE A 133 -13.40 -9.86 25.57
C ILE A 133 -13.33 -10.35 27.01
N PRO A 134 -12.14 -10.46 27.62
CA PRO A 134 -12.02 -10.74 29.05
C PRO A 134 -12.80 -9.73 29.89
N THR A 135 -13.63 -10.21 30.82
CA THR A 135 -14.52 -9.35 31.64
C THR A 135 -13.83 -8.14 32.28
N PRO A 136 -12.62 -8.27 32.88
CA PRO A 136 -11.95 -7.11 33.48
C PRO A 136 -11.65 -6.01 32.45
N LEU A 137 -11.26 -6.40 31.23
CA LEU A 137 -10.92 -5.45 30.16
C LEU A 137 -12.16 -4.82 29.51
N LEU A 138 -13.32 -5.48 29.58
CA LEU A 138 -14.55 -4.95 28.99
C LEU A 138 -15.00 -3.67 29.68
N GLU A 139 -14.93 -3.62 31.01
CA GLU A 139 -15.35 -2.44 31.77
C GLU A 139 -14.38 -1.27 31.56
N ASP A 140 -13.07 -1.54 31.57
CA ASP A 140 -12.04 -0.54 31.23
C ASP A 140 -12.21 -0.03 29.80
N PHE A 141 -12.50 -0.92 28.84
CA PHE A 141 -12.73 -0.57 27.45
C PHE A 141 -13.97 0.31 27.26
N LYS A 142 -15.09 -0.01 27.93
CA LYS A 142 -16.31 0.82 27.92
C LYS A 142 -16.06 2.19 28.53
N ALA A 143 -15.34 2.24 29.65
CA ALA A 143 -14.99 3.49 30.32
C ALA A 143 -14.10 4.37 29.43
N ALA A 144 -13.08 3.79 28.80
CA ALA A 144 -12.22 4.48 27.84
C ALA A 144 -13.01 5.01 26.64
N CYS A 145 -13.85 4.17 26.01
CA CYS A 145 -14.68 4.57 24.88
C CYS A 145 -15.61 5.75 25.24
N SER A 146 -16.20 5.71 26.44
CA SER A 146 -17.06 6.77 26.94
C SER A 146 -16.27 8.07 27.21
N SER A 147 -15.08 7.95 27.82
CA SER A 147 -14.19 9.09 28.10
C SER A 147 -13.72 9.79 26.82
N TYR A 148 -13.45 9.04 25.75
CA TYR A 148 -13.01 9.58 24.46
C TYR A 148 -14.16 9.84 23.47
N ASN A 149 -15.42 9.63 23.87
CA ASN A 149 -16.61 9.75 23.03
C ASN A 149 -16.49 9.01 21.68
N ILE A 150 -16.00 7.76 21.73
CA ILE A 150 -15.81 6.89 20.56
C ILE A 150 -16.66 5.63 20.67
N SER A 151 -17.17 5.16 19.52
CA SER A 151 -17.94 3.91 19.47
C SER A 151 -17.04 2.71 19.72
N GLN A 152 -17.45 1.82 20.63
CA GLN A 152 -16.77 0.53 20.87
C GLN A 152 -16.60 -0.27 19.56
N ALA A 153 -17.65 -0.32 18.74
CA ALA A 153 -17.60 -1.01 17.45
C ALA A 153 -16.57 -0.36 16.52
N ALA A 154 -16.49 0.98 16.49
CA ALA A 154 -15.50 1.68 15.67
C ALA A 154 -14.07 1.38 16.12
N VAL A 155 -13.80 1.27 17.42
CA VAL A 155 -12.46 0.91 17.92
C VAL A 155 -12.08 -0.52 17.51
N VAL A 156 -12.99 -1.49 17.68
CA VAL A 156 -12.73 -2.88 17.28
C VAL A 156 -12.54 -3.00 15.77
N THR A 157 -13.40 -2.33 15.00
CA THR A 157 -13.30 -2.18 13.55
C THR A 157 -11.92 -1.63 13.18
N ASN A 158 -11.51 -0.47 13.70
CA ASN A 158 -10.20 0.10 13.37
C ASN A 158 -9.04 -0.85 13.68
N ALA A 159 -9.06 -1.51 14.85
CA ALA A 159 -8.03 -2.48 15.22
C ALA A 159 -7.97 -3.70 14.26
N MET A 160 -9.12 -4.18 13.79
CA MET A 160 -9.17 -5.25 12.78
C MET A 160 -8.61 -4.79 11.43
N TRP A 161 -8.91 -3.56 11.03
CA TRP A 161 -8.39 -2.96 9.80
C TRP A 161 -6.87 -2.78 9.87
N ASP A 162 -6.35 -2.22 10.96
CA ASP A 162 -4.91 -2.02 11.17
C ASP A 162 -4.16 -3.35 11.10
N HIS A 163 -4.71 -4.40 11.73
CA HIS A 163 -4.13 -5.73 11.68
C HIS A 163 -4.12 -6.33 10.26
N ALA A 164 -5.23 -6.19 9.52
CA ALA A 164 -5.34 -6.70 8.15
C ALA A 164 -4.39 -5.98 7.17
N ILE A 165 -4.25 -4.66 7.32
CA ILE A 165 -3.31 -3.85 6.52
C ILE A 165 -1.86 -4.24 6.86
N GLY A 166 -1.52 -4.36 8.14
CA GLY A 166 -0.19 -4.78 8.58
C GLY A 166 0.21 -6.14 8.03
N TRP A 167 -0.68 -7.14 8.14
CA TRP A 167 -0.46 -8.47 7.56
C TRP A 167 -0.26 -8.43 6.04
N ARG A 168 -0.99 -7.56 5.34
CA ARG A 168 -0.85 -7.42 3.88
C ARG A 168 0.49 -6.79 3.49
N ILE A 169 0.91 -5.74 4.19
CA ILE A 169 2.21 -5.11 3.99
C ILE A 169 3.32 -6.16 4.19
N GLU A 170 3.25 -6.93 5.28
CA GLU A 170 4.19 -8.04 5.54
C GLU A 170 4.20 -9.05 4.38
N SER A 171 3.02 -9.47 3.91
CA SER A 171 2.91 -10.40 2.78
C SER A 171 3.53 -9.86 1.49
N ILE A 172 3.37 -8.57 1.19
CA ILE A 172 3.97 -7.92 0.01
C ILE A 172 5.48 -7.84 0.17
N THR A 173 5.98 -7.49 1.36
CA THR A 173 7.41 -7.41 1.63
C THR A 173 8.09 -8.78 1.55
N MET A 174 7.45 -9.84 2.06
CA MET A 174 7.97 -11.21 1.99
C MET A 174 7.88 -11.84 0.59
N SER A 175 6.93 -11.38 -0.24
CA SER A 175 6.74 -11.88 -1.60
C SER A 175 6.62 -10.69 -2.57
N PRO A 176 7.75 -10.09 -2.98
CA PRO A 176 7.75 -8.83 -3.71
C PRO A 176 7.20 -8.91 -5.15
N ASN A 177 6.83 -10.12 -5.60
CA ASN A 177 6.25 -10.34 -6.92
C ASN A 177 4.79 -9.87 -6.93
N ILE A 178 4.39 -9.23 -8.03
CA ILE A 178 3.02 -8.76 -8.21
C ILE A 178 2.19 -9.89 -8.83
N LEU A 179 1.17 -10.36 -8.13
CA LEU A 179 0.21 -11.31 -8.69
C LEU A 179 -0.88 -10.54 -9.44
N LEU A 180 -0.85 -10.65 -10.77
CA LEU A 180 -1.83 -10.04 -11.67
C LEU A 180 -3.20 -10.70 -11.51
N GLY A 181 -4.27 -10.04 -11.96
CA GLY A 181 -5.62 -10.55 -11.76
C GLY A 181 -5.97 -11.79 -12.61
N ASN A 182 -5.17 -12.09 -13.64
CA ASN A 182 -5.20 -13.36 -14.38
C ASN A 182 -4.47 -14.51 -13.66
N GLY A 183 -3.73 -14.22 -12.58
CA GLY A 183 -2.95 -15.18 -11.80
C GLY A 183 -1.49 -15.33 -12.22
N GLU A 184 -1.02 -14.58 -13.21
CA GLU A 184 0.40 -14.53 -13.56
C GLU A 184 1.17 -13.66 -12.57
N GLU A 185 2.45 -13.99 -12.38
CA GLU A 185 3.36 -13.18 -11.59
C GLU A 185 4.11 -12.20 -12.50
N TRP A 186 3.97 -10.90 -12.23
CA TRP A 186 4.86 -9.89 -12.76
C TRP A 186 6.05 -9.70 -11.80
N LYS A 187 7.25 -9.65 -12.39
CA LYS A 187 8.51 -9.43 -11.66
C LYS A 187 9.22 -8.22 -12.27
N PRO A 188 9.78 -7.33 -11.43
CA PRO A 188 10.55 -6.21 -11.95
C PRO A 188 11.82 -6.70 -12.64
N ASP A 189 12.13 -6.09 -13.78
CA ASP A 189 13.47 -6.16 -14.33
C ASP A 189 14.38 -5.22 -13.52
N TYR A 190 15.25 -5.80 -12.69
CA TYR A 190 16.16 -5.05 -11.83
C TYR A 190 17.22 -4.21 -12.57
N SER A 191 17.31 -4.32 -13.90
CA SER A 191 18.12 -3.41 -14.72
C SER A 191 17.41 -2.11 -15.10
N ILE A 192 16.09 -2.03 -14.89
CA ILE A 192 15.29 -0.86 -15.22
C ILE A 192 14.96 -0.11 -13.93
N PRO A 193 15.39 1.16 -13.78
CA PRO A 193 15.06 1.98 -12.62
C PRO A 193 13.65 2.56 -12.77
N TYR A 194 12.63 1.77 -12.42
CA TYR A 194 11.24 2.23 -12.42
C TYR A 194 10.98 3.31 -11.37
N VAL A 195 11.61 3.19 -10.20
CA VAL A 195 11.55 4.15 -9.09
C VAL A 195 12.88 4.88 -8.99
N ARG A 196 12.82 6.19 -8.74
CA ARG A 196 14.01 7.03 -8.52
C ARG A 196 14.22 7.26 -7.04
N ILE A 197 15.49 7.39 -6.65
CA ILE A 197 15.85 7.89 -5.32
C ILE A 197 15.61 9.39 -5.25
N ASP A 198 16.05 10.15 -6.26
CA ASP A 198 15.87 11.59 -6.37
C ASP A 198 15.35 11.95 -7.78
N ALA A 199 14.46 12.93 -7.88
CA ALA A 199 13.99 13.46 -9.15
C ALA A 199 15.02 14.34 -9.88
N GLY A 200 16.14 14.75 -9.25
CA GLY A 200 17.25 15.47 -9.91
C GLY A 200 18.44 14.55 -10.25
N ASP A 201 19.05 14.51 -11.43
CA ASP A 201 18.90 15.28 -12.66
C ASP A 201 18.79 14.34 -13.87
N GLY A 202 17.73 14.52 -14.67
CA GLY A 202 17.79 14.19 -16.08
C GLY A 202 18.34 15.38 -16.85
N CYS A 203 19.67 15.51 -16.89
CA CYS A 203 20.52 16.07 -17.95
C CYS A 203 21.99 16.04 -17.51
#